data_AF-A0A392SH00-F1
#
_entry.id   AF-A0A392SH00-F1
#
_cell.length_a   1.000
_cell.length_b   1.000
_cell.length_c   1.000
_cell.angle_alpha   90.00
_cell.angle_beta   90.00
_cell.angle_gamma   90.00
#
_symmetry.space_group_name_H-M   'P 1'
#
loop_
_entity.id
_entity.type
_entity.pdbx_description
1 polymer ?
#
loop_
_entity_poly.entity_id
_entity_poly.type
_entity_poly.pdbx_seq_one_letter_code
_entity_poly.pdbx_strand_id
1 'polypeptide(L)' 'MQHTNSIAQCFTIQLMETVTHQDILAELPSDIEPELAILLHTYRKVFQTPSGLPPPREH' A
#
# COMPACT_ATOMS: atom_id res chain seq x y z
N MET A 1 25.07 23.07 -18.66
CA MET A 1 24.13 21.99 -19.06
C MET A 1 23.33 21.48 -17.85
N GLN A 2 22.73 22.38 -17.05
CA GLN A 2 22.04 22.01 -15.79
C GLN A 2 20.51 21.98 -15.92
N HIS A 3 19.95 22.43 -17.05
CA HIS A 3 18.50 22.54 -17.26
C HIS A 3 17.87 21.33 -17.96
N THR A 4 18.67 20.42 -18.51
CA THR A 4 18.16 19.24 -19.24
C THR A 4 17.47 18.22 -18.32
N ASN A 5 17.91 18.12 -17.05
CA ASN A 5 17.31 17.20 -16.08
C ASN A 5 15.90 17.62 -15.63
N SER A 6 15.63 18.92 -15.58
CA SER A 6 14.32 19.46 -15.17
C SER A 6 13.23 19.14 -16.17
N ILE A 7 13.57 19.19 -17.48
CA ILE A 7 12.66 18.82 -18.57
C ILE A 7 12.32 17.32 -18.47
N ALA A 8 13.32 16.46 -18.22
CA ALA A 8 13.10 15.03 -18.10
C ALA A 8 12.08 14.68 -17.00
N GLN A 9 12.13 15.35 -15.84
CA GLN A 9 11.16 15.10 -14.75
C GLN A 9 9.72 15.49 -15.12
N CYS A 10 9.53 16.61 -15.84
CA CYS A 10 8.21 17.07 -16.26
C CYS A 10 7.54 16.16 -17.29
N PHE A 11 8.32 15.42 -18.09
CA PHE A 11 7.81 14.57 -19.18
C PHE A 11 8.02 13.06 -18.96
N THR A 12 8.47 12.66 -17.76
CA THR A 12 8.57 11.23 -17.41
C THR A 12 7.17 10.72 -17.06
N ILE A 13 6.61 9.88 -17.92
CA ILE A 13 5.45 9.06 -17.56
C ILE A 13 5.95 8.01 -16.56
N GLN A 14 5.69 8.24 -15.27
CA GLN A 14 5.89 7.22 -14.26
C GLN A 14 4.82 6.14 -14.44
N LEU A 15 5.26 4.93 -14.78
CA LEU A 15 4.44 3.75 -14.55
C LEU A 15 4.30 3.62 -13.03
N MET A 16 3.18 4.12 -12.48
CA MET A 16 2.79 3.72 -11.15
C MET A 16 2.46 2.24 -11.26
N GLU A 17 3.36 1.40 -10.74
CA GLU A 17 3.01 0.02 -10.44
C GLU A 17 1.68 0.08 -9.70
N THR A 18 0.65 -0.54 -10.29
CA THR A 18 -0.60 -0.75 -9.57
C THR A 18 -0.19 -1.54 -8.35
N VAL A 19 -0.11 -0.87 -7.20
CA VAL A 19 0.10 -1.54 -5.92
C VAL A 19 -1.14 -2.39 -5.74
N THR A 20 -1.10 -3.61 -6.27
CA THR A 20 -2.00 -4.66 -5.89
C THR A 20 -1.65 -4.92 -4.45
N HIS A 21 -2.35 -4.23 -3.54
CA HIS A 21 -2.32 -4.55 -2.14
C HIS A 21 -2.66 -6.03 -2.06
N GLN A 22 -1.63 -6.86 -1.83
CA GLN A 22 -1.82 -8.27 -1.59
C GLN A 22 -2.81 -8.33 -0.43
N ASP A 23 -3.99 -8.89 -0.69
CA ASP A 23 -5.00 -9.02 0.33
C ASP A 23 -4.49 -10.08 1.31
N ILE A 24 -3.94 -9.62 2.43
CA ILE A 24 -3.32 -10.46 3.46
C ILE A 24 -4.34 -11.45 4.03
N LEU A 25 -5.64 -11.17 3.85
CA LEU A 25 -6.75 -12.00 4.26
C LEU A 25 -7.29 -12.89 3.12
N ALA A 26 -6.60 -12.99 1.98
CA ALA A 26 -7.04 -13.83 0.85
C ALA A 26 -7.00 -15.33 1.18
N GLU A 27 -6.10 -15.76 2.08
CA GLU A 27 -5.93 -17.16 2.48
C GLU A 27 -6.54 -17.44 3.86
N LEU A 28 -7.77 -16.95 4.10
CA LEU A 28 -8.48 -17.31 5.33
C LEU A 28 -8.91 -18.78 5.30
N PRO A 29 -8.81 -19.51 6.43
CA PRO A 29 -9.32 -20.87 6.53
C PRO A 29 -10.81 -20.94 6.19
N SER A 30 -11.24 -21.98 5.49
CA SER A 30 -12.65 -22.16 5.10
C SER A 30 -13.58 -22.51 6.26
N ASP A 31 -13.01 -22.94 7.39
CA ASP A 31 -13.67 -23.32 8.63
C ASP A 31 -13.69 -22.19 9.67
N ILE A 32 -13.32 -20.97 9.29
CA ILE A 32 -13.39 -19.81 10.18
C ILE A 32 -14.84 -19.50 10.59
N GLU A 33 -15.03 -19.15 11.85
CA GLU A 33 -16.34 -18.69 12.35
C GLU A 33 -16.84 -17.47 11.54
N PRO A 34 -18.11 -17.45 11.11
CA PRO A 34 -18.64 -16.38 10.25
C PRO A 34 -18.47 -14.98 10.84
N GLU A 35 -18.69 -14.83 12.15
CA GLU A 35 -18.55 -13.57 12.85
C GLU A 35 -17.10 -13.07 12.82
N LEU A 36 -16.14 -13.98 12.91
CA LEU A 36 -14.72 -13.65 12.84
C LEU A 36 -14.32 -13.27 11.41
N ALA A 37 -14.85 -13.96 10.38
CA ALA A 37 -14.64 -13.57 8.99
C ALA A 37 -15.18 -12.17 8.69
N ILE A 38 -16.38 -11.85 9.20
CA ILE A 38 -16.97 -10.51 9.09
C ILE A 38 -16.09 -9.47 9.77
N LEU A 39 -15.61 -9.76 10.98
CA LEU A 39 -14.74 -8.86 11.72
C LEU A 39 -13.44 -8.57 10.96
N LEU A 40 -12.74 -9.61 10.50
CA LEU A 40 -11.51 -9.49 9.74
C LEU A 40 -11.72 -8.72 8.43
N HIS A 41 -12.79 -9.01 7.70
CA HIS A 41 -13.14 -8.27 6.49
C HIS A 41 -13.43 -6.79 6.80
N THR A 42 -14.19 -6.51 7.85
CA THR A 42 -14.55 -5.15 8.30
C THR A 42 -13.31 -4.32 8.63
N TYR A 43 -12.33 -4.93 9.30
CA TYR A 43 -11.12 -4.26 9.77
C TYR A 43 -9.88 -4.52 8.89
N ARG A 44 -10.04 -5.05 7.67
CA ARG A 44 -8.92 -5.40 6.77
C ARG A 44 -7.88 -4.31 6.55
N LYS A 45 -8.31 -3.04 6.59
CA LYS A 45 -7.43 -1.87 6.42
C LYS A 45 -6.40 -1.72 7.54
N VAL A 46 -6.70 -2.20 8.75
CA VAL A 46 -5.80 -2.13 9.91
C VAL A 46 -4.56 -3.00 9.69
N PHE A 47 -4.71 -4.10 8.93
CA PHE A 47 -3.64 -5.05 8.66
C PHE A 47 -2.80 -4.67 7.43
N GLN A 48 -3.19 -3.65 6.66
CA GLN A 48 -2.43 -3.22 5.50
C GLN A 48 -1.08 -2.64 5.92
N THR A 49 -0.04 -2.98 5.16
CA THR A 49 1.28 -2.36 5.34
C THR A 49 1.16 -0.83 5.20
N PRO A 50 1.57 -0.05 6.21
CA PRO A 50 1.53 1.40 6.12
C PRO A 50 2.45 1.87 4.99
N SER A 51 1.91 2.69 4.10
CA SER A 51 2.65 3.25 2.95
C SER A 51 3.40 4.54 3.29
N GLY A 52 3.17 5.12 4.46
CA GLY A 52 3.88 6.30 4.94
C GLY A 52 5.18 5.93 5.63
N LEU A 53 6.28 6.54 5.21
CA LEU A 53 7.49 6.57 6.03
C LEU A 53 7.13 7.19 7.39
N PRO A 54 7.58 6.63 8.52
CA PRO A 54 7.43 7.30 9.80
C PRO A 54 8.09 8.69 9.70
N PRO A 55 7.48 9.74 10.27
CA PRO A 55 8.08 11.07 10.25
C PRO A 55 9.50 11.00 10.82
N PRO A 56 10.48 11.74 10.25
CA PRO A 56 11.82 11.82 10.81
C PRO A 56 11.73 12.19 12.29
N ARG A 57 12.44 11.47 13.15
CA ARG A 57 12.58 11.88 14.55
C ARG A 57 13.55 13.07 14.56
N GLU A 58 13.04 14.26 14.89
CA GLU A 58 13.88 15.42 15.18
C GLU A 58 14.81 15.07 16.35
N HIS A 59 16.11 15.32 16.20
CA HIS A 59 17.16 15.09 17.21
C HIS A 59 17.62 16.41 17.82
#